data_AF-A0A3S0AYX6-F1
#
_entry.id   AF-A0A3S0AYX6-F1
#
_cell.length_a   1.000
_cell.length_b   1.000
_cell.length_c   1.000
_cell.angle_alpha   90.00
_cell.angle_beta   90.00
_cell.angle_gamma   90.00
#
_symmetry.space_group_name_H-M   'P 1'
#
loop_
_entity.id
_entity.type
_entity.pdbx_description
1 polymer ?
#
loop_
_entity_poly.entity_id
_entity_poly.type
_entity_poly.pdbx_seq_one_letter_code
_entity_poly.pdbx_strand_id
1 'polypeptide(L)'
;MNFFEFVNRKQRESIKHLKLIKKMLEQSNVKVNDFLDDENPYIFVKNPLKDRLEFEGIRIYQIGEMIAYRVQREKDTEPYGKSYLLDLEEMFNDFMSENVEEEKAGEMVINGVIEELKKFFEKSADAENKIQDRDPGVIMPSVVTGTNYGGSVFNKYV
;
A
#
# COMPACT_ATOMS: atom_id res chain seq x y z
N MET A 1 -22.50 19.31 16.47
CA MET A 1 -21.42 18.33 16.26
C MET A 1 -20.25 18.72 17.14
N ASN A 2 -19.91 17.89 18.12
CA ASN A 2 -18.72 18.09 18.94
C ASN A 2 -17.48 17.51 18.19
N PHE A 3 -16.30 18.10 18.37
CA PHE A 3 -15.07 17.64 17.72
C PHE A 3 -14.80 16.14 17.99
N PHE A 4 -15.05 15.70 19.23
CA PHE A 4 -14.94 14.30 19.62
C PHE A 4 -15.89 13.36 18.87
N GLU A 5 -17.10 13.81 18.51
CA GLU A 5 -18.03 12.98 17.73
C GLU A 5 -17.56 12.82 16.28
N PHE A 6 -16.97 13.89 15.71
CA PHE A 6 -16.42 13.87 14.36
C PHE A 6 -15.20 12.94 14.26
N VAL A 7 -14.25 13.05 15.20
CA VAL A 7 -13.06 12.17 15.24
C VAL A 7 -13.47 10.71 15.38
N ASN A 8 -14.38 10.41 16.33
CA ASN A 8 -14.90 9.05 16.50
C ASN A 8 -15.60 8.51 15.25
N ARG A 9 -16.31 9.36 14.50
CA ARG A 9 -16.95 8.95 13.25
C ARG A 9 -15.92 8.60 12.18
N LYS A 10 -14.92 9.46 11.96
CA LYS A 10 -13.86 9.22 10.97
C LYS A 10 -13.02 7.99 11.31
N GLN A 11 -12.71 7.77 12.59
CA GLN A 11 -12.00 6.57 13.04
C GLN A 11 -12.82 5.29 12.78
N ARG A 12 -14.13 5.31 13.06
CA ARG A 12 -15.03 4.18 12.74
C ARG A 12 -15.13 3.90 11.25
N GLU A 13 -15.14 4.93 10.41
CA GLU A 13 -15.14 4.79 8.95
C GLU A 13 -13.82 4.15 8.48
N SER A 14 -12.68 4.62 9.00
CA SER A 14 -11.36 4.03 8.72
C SER A 14 -11.28 2.54 9.08
N ILE A 15 -11.72 2.18 10.29
CA ILE A 15 -11.77 0.79 10.73
C ILE A 15 -12.64 -0.06 9.80
N LYS A 16 -13.76 0.46 9.29
CA LYS A 16 -14.63 -0.28 8.35
C LYS A 16 -13.90 -0.54 7.03
N HIS A 17 -13.23 0.46 6.46
CA HIS A 17 -12.49 0.31 5.21
C HIS A 17 -11.33 -0.68 5.37
N LEU A 18 -10.55 -0.54 6.44
CA LEU A 18 -9.44 -1.46 6.72
C LEU A 18 -9.91 -2.90 6.99
N LYS A 19 -11.07 -3.09 7.64
CA LYS A 19 -11.69 -4.43 7.79
C LYS A 19 -12.07 -5.05 6.46
N LEU A 20 -12.56 -4.24 5.51
CA LEU A 20 -12.92 -4.71 4.18
C LEU A 20 -11.66 -5.17 3.43
N ILE A 21 -10.62 -4.33 3.39
CA ILE A 21 -9.34 -4.63 2.75
C ILE A 21 -8.71 -5.87 3.37
N LYS A 22 -8.70 -5.98 4.71
CA LYS A 22 -8.21 -7.17 5.42
C LYS A 22 -8.89 -8.44 4.93
N LYS A 23 -10.22 -8.48 4.90
CA LYS A 23 -10.98 -9.65 4.45
C LYS A 23 -10.63 -10.02 3.01
N MET A 24 -10.53 -9.04 2.13
CA MET A 24 -10.22 -9.25 0.71
C MET A 24 -8.80 -9.81 0.50
N LEU A 25 -7.82 -9.28 1.23
CA LEU A 25 -6.44 -9.77 1.20
C LEU A 25 -6.34 -11.20 1.77
N GLU A 26 -7.03 -11.49 2.88
CA GLU A 26 -7.08 -12.83 3.49
C GLU A 26 -7.74 -13.85 2.56
N GLN A 27 -8.83 -13.49 1.87
CA GLN A 27 -9.47 -14.34 0.85
C GLN A 27 -8.52 -14.71 -0.29
N SER A 28 -7.58 -13.81 -0.58
CA SER A 28 -6.57 -14.00 -1.63
C SER A 28 -5.28 -14.67 -1.13
N ASN A 29 -5.35 -15.30 0.04
CA ASN A 29 -4.27 -16.06 0.67
C ASN A 29 -3.04 -15.19 1.04
N VAL A 30 -3.23 -13.89 1.23
CA VAL A 30 -2.21 -12.97 1.74
C VAL A 30 -2.25 -12.98 3.27
N LYS A 31 -1.08 -13.02 3.92
CA LYS A 31 -0.99 -13.00 5.38
C LYS A 31 -1.09 -11.57 5.89
N VAL A 32 -2.11 -11.31 6.70
CA VAL A 32 -2.41 -9.98 7.26
C VAL A 32 -2.48 -10.06 8.79
N ASN A 33 -1.89 -9.08 9.47
CA ASN A 33 -2.04 -8.85 10.90
C ASN A 33 -2.91 -7.61 11.14
N ASP A 34 -3.73 -7.66 12.18
CA ASP A 34 -4.75 -6.67 12.51
C ASP A 34 -4.28 -5.79 13.68
N PHE A 35 -4.33 -4.48 13.48
CA PHE A 35 -4.02 -3.45 14.47
C PHE A 35 -5.10 -2.35 14.44
N LEU A 36 -6.38 -2.77 14.36
CA LEU A 36 -7.50 -1.85 14.23
C LEU A 36 -7.93 -1.17 15.53
N ASP A 37 -7.48 -1.69 16.68
CA ASP A 37 -7.78 -1.16 18.01
C ASP A 37 -6.78 -0.10 18.48
N ASP A 38 -5.75 0.19 17.67
CA ASP A 38 -4.75 1.22 17.96
C ASP A 38 -5.31 2.64 17.79
N GLU A 39 -4.65 3.62 18.41
CA GLU A 39 -4.99 5.06 18.27
C GLU A 39 -5.04 5.48 16.79
N ASN A 40 -4.13 4.92 15.99
CA ASN A 40 -4.10 5.06 14.54
C ASN A 40 -4.29 3.68 13.90
N PRO A 41 -5.53 3.29 13.53
CA PRO A 41 -5.83 1.96 13.01
C PRO A 41 -5.04 1.63 11.73
N TYR A 42 -4.49 0.41 11.68
CA TYR A 42 -3.82 -0.10 10.48
C TYR A 42 -3.94 -1.62 10.34
N ILE A 43 -3.54 -2.11 9.17
CA ILE A 43 -3.31 -3.53 8.93
C ILE A 43 -1.88 -3.72 8.44
N PHE A 44 -1.23 -4.80 8.85
CA PHE A 44 0.12 -5.13 8.41
C PHE A 44 0.06 -6.31 7.44
N VAL A 45 0.53 -6.09 6.22
CA VAL A 45 0.56 -7.11 5.16
C VAL A 45 1.97 -7.68 5.09
N LYS A 46 2.09 -8.98 5.34
CA LYS A 46 3.39 -9.66 5.35
C LYS A 46 3.91 -9.86 3.93
N ASN A 47 5.19 -9.54 3.75
CA ASN A 47 5.93 -9.80 2.53
C ASN A 47 5.89 -11.31 2.17
N PRO A 48 5.39 -11.68 0.98
CA PRO A 48 5.37 -13.07 0.54
C PRO A 48 6.76 -13.59 0.12
N LEU A 49 7.72 -12.70 -0.17
CA LEU A 49 9.05 -13.02 -0.73
C LEU A 49 10.10 -13.41 0.31
N LYS A 50 9.72 -13.60 1.58
CA LYS A 50 10.59 -14.03 2.70
C LYS A 50 11.91 -13.21 2.73
N ASP A 51 13.06 -13.88 2.76
CA ASP A 51 14.41 -13.34 3.00
C ASP A 51 14.99 -12.50 1.85
N ARG A 52 14.19 -12.18 0.82
CA ARG A 52 14.60 -11.35 -0.32
C ARG A 52 14.55 -9.85 -0.03
N LEU A 53 14.05 -9.46 1.15
CA LEU A 53 13.85 -8.08 1.55
C LEU A 53 14.29 -7.89 3.00
N GLU A 54 14.85 -6.72 3.31
CA GLU A 54 15.23 -6.34 4.67
C GLU A 54 14.03 -6.03 5.60
N PHE A 55 12.82 -5.94 5.03
CA PHE A 55 11.57 -5.68 5.75
C PHE A 55 10.59 -6.85 5.65
N GLU A 56 9.84 -7.07 6.73
CA GLU A 56 8.86 -8.14 6.82
C GLU A 56 7.52 -7.81 6.14
N GLY A 57 7.22 -6.55 5.84
CA GLY A 57 5.95 -6.20 5.21
C GLY A 57 5.68 -4.71 5.04
N ILE A 58 4.41 -4.41 4.84
CA ILE A 58 3.90 -3.04 4.69
C ILE A 58 2.76 -2.79 5.66
N ARG A 59 2.69 -1.56 6.17
CA ARG A 59 1.53 -1.02 6.89
C ARG A 59 0.57 -0.43 5.88
N ILE A 60 -0.70 -0.81 5.93
CA ILE A 60 -1.80 -0.14 5.20
C ILE A 60 -2.66 0.60 6.21
N TYR A 61 -2.91 1.88 5.97
CA TYR A 61 -3.65 2.77 6.86
C TYR A 61 -4.43 3.81 6.05
N GLN A 62 -5.45 4.41 6.66
CA GLN A 62 -6.19 5.50 6.02
C GLN A 62 -5.57 6.86 6.34
N ILE A 63 -5.37 7.70 5.33
CA ILE A 63 -4.96 9.09 5.47
C ILE A 63 -6.00 10.00 4.80
N GLY A 64 -6.73 10.77 5.61
CA GLY A 64 -7.87 11.53 5.11
C GLY A 64 -8.95 10.60 4.54
N GLU A 65 -9.17 10.68 3.23
CA GLU A 65 -10.15 9.86 2.50
C GLU A 65 -9.49 8.78 1.63
N MET A 66 -8.15 8.71 1.64
CA MET A 66 -7.38 7.78 0.82
C MET A 66 -6.80 6.65 1.66
N ILE A 67 -6.60 5.49 1.04
CA ILE A 67 -5.82 4.40 1.62
C ILE A 67 -4.37 4.58 1.19
N ALA A 68 -3.44 4.42 2.13
CA ALA A 68 -2.02 4.51 1.86
C ALA A 68 -1.29 3.31 2.46
N TYR A 69 -0.12 3.00 1.93
CA TYR A 69 0.77 2.00 2.46
C TYR A 69 2.22 2.48 2.58
N ARG A 70 2.94 1.90 3.54
CA ARG A 70 4.33 2.23 3.84
C ARG A 70 5.10 1.00 4.30
N VAL A 71 6.38 0.93 3.98
CA VAL A 71 7.27 -0.16 4.39
C VAL A 71 7.40 -0.18 5.91
N GLN A 72 7.39 -1.38 6.49
CA GLN A 72 7.54 -1.58 7.93
C GLN A 72 8.40 -2.81 8.19
N ARG A 73 9.42 -2.66 9.04
CA ARG A 73 10.46 -3.69 9.24
C ARG A 73 9.87 -4.95 9.87
N GLU A 74 9.14 -4.80 10.96
CA GLU A 74 8.44 -5.86 11.68
C GLU A 74 7.05 -5.36 12.08
N LYS A 75 6.08 -6.27 12.27
CA LYS A 75 4.67 -5.93 12.55
C LYS A 75 4.44 -4.96 13.74
N ASP A 76 5.34 -4.93 14.72
CA ASP A 76 5.22 -4.12 15.94
C ASP A 76 6.12 -2.86 15.92
N THR A 77 6.76 -2.57 14.77
CA THR A 77 7.67 -1.41 14.59
C THR A 77 7.01 -0.27 13.83
N GLU A 78 7.57 0.94 13.92
CA GLU A 78 7.08 2.06 13.11
C GLU A 78 7.47 1.94 11.63
N PRO A 79 6.61 2.39 10.70
CA PRO A 79 6.88 2.33 9.28
C PRO A 79 7.85 3.44 8.86
N TYR A 80 8.64 3.21 7.82
CA TYR A 80 9.68 4.12 7.36
C TYR A 80 9.63 4.34 5.84
N GLY A 81 10.42 5.30 5.34
CA GLY A 81 10.48 5.62 3.91
C GLY A 81 9.29 6.46 3.42
N LYS A 82 8.93 6.35 2.15
CA LYS A 82 7.81 7.10 1.55
C LYS A 82 6.49 6.36 1.73
N SER A 83 5.40 7.12 1.81
CA SER A 83 4.04 6.58 1.73
C SER A 83 3.60 6.52 0.27
N TYR A 84 2.94 5.44 -0.08
CA TYR A 84 2.35 5.19 -1.39
C TYR A 84 0.84 5.20 -1.24
N LEU A 85 0.14 5.82 -2.20
CA LEU A 85 -1.32 5.85 -2.20
C LEU A 85 -1.84 4.59 -2.89
N LEU A 86 -2.89 4.01 -2.35
CA LEU A 86 -3.66 2.95 -2.97
C LEU A 86 -4.97 3.58 -3.48
N ASP A 87 -4.96 4.00 -4.74
CA ASP A 87 -6.11 4.66 -5.36
C ASP A 87 -7.12 3.63 -5.87
N LEU A 88 -7.98 3.17 -4.95
CA LEU A 88 -9.02 2.19 -5.26
C LEU A 88 -10.04 2.72 -6.28
N GLU A 89 -10.27 4.04 -6.33
CA GLU A 89 -11.22 4.65 -7.26
C GLU A 89 -10.65 4.67 -8.67
N GLU A 90 -9.39 5.07 -8.86
CA GLU A 90 -8.71 4.99 -10.15
C GLU A 90 -8.68 3.55 -10.67
N MET A 91 -8.29 2.59 -9.82
CA MET A 91 -8.29 1.17 -10.18
C MET A 91 -9.70 0.68 -10.58
N PHE A 92 -10.74 1.09 -9.84
CA PHE A 92 -12.13 0.73 -10.17
C PHE A 92 -12.59 1.34 -11.50
N ASN A 93 -12.28 2.62 -11.73
CA ASN A 93 -12.66 3.33 -12.95
C ASN A 93 -11.98 2.74 -14.19
N ASP A 94 -10.72 2.31 -14.07
CA ASP A 94 -9.99 1.63 -15.14
C ASP A 94 -10.69 0.33 -15.56
N PHE A 95 -11.15 -0.48 -14.59
CA PHE A 95 -11.87 -1.72 -14.90
C PHE A 95 -13.32 -1.50 -15.39
N MET A 96 -14.03 -0.50 -14.87
CA MET A 96 -15.40 -0.18 -15.32
C MET A 96 -15.43 0.35 -16.76
N SER A 97 -14.35 0.99 -17.21
CA SER A 97 -14.18 1.42 -18.60
C SER A 97 -14.16 0.25 -19.60
N GLU A 98 -14.00 -0.99 -19.13
CA GLU A 98 -14.01 -2.22 -19.92
C GLU A 98 -15.40 -2.91 -20.02
N ASN A 99 -16.49 -2.26 -19.57
CA ASN A 99 -17.88 -2.80 -19.56
C ASN A 99 -18.06 -4.08 -18.71
N VAL A 100 -17.47 -4.13 -17.51
CA VAL A 100 -17.61 -5.27 -16.58
C VAL A 100 -18.74 -5.02 -15.55
N GLU A 101 -19.46 -6.07 -15.14
CA GLU A 101 -20.48 -6.02 -14.08
C GLU A 101 -19.88 -5.59 -12.72
N GLU A 102 -20.58 -4.76 -11.94
CA GLU A 102 -20.07 -4.15 -10.67
C GLU A 102 -19.45 -5.15 -9.68
N GLU A 103 -20.03 -6.34 -9.55
CA GLU A 103 -19.54 -7.38 -8.62
C GLU A 103 -18.20 -7.97 -9.10
N LYS A 104 -18.05 -8.19 -10.41
CA LYS A 104 -16.79 -8.61 -11.02
C LYS A 104 -15.76 -7.48 -11.01
N ALA A 105 -16.20 -6.23 -11.18
CA ALA A 105 -15.32 -5.08 -11.08
C ALA A 105 -14.70 -4.98 -9.67
N GLY A 106 -15.50 -5.21 -8.62
CA GLY A 106 -14.99 -5.28 -7.24
C GLY A 106 -13.91 -6.36 -7.04
N GLU A 107 -14.12 -7.57 -7.56
CA GLU A 107 -13.09 -8.63 -7.54
C GLU A 107 -11.85 -8.26 -8.35
N MET A 108 -12.01 -7.59 -9.49
CA MET A 108 -10.90 -7.13 -10.33
C MET A 108 -10.08 -6.04 -9.64
N VAL A 109 -10.70 -5.09 -8.93
CA VAL A 109 -9.96 -4.10 -8.12
C VAL A 109 -9.10 -4.81 -7.08
N ILE A 110 -9.64 -5.82 -6.39
CA ILE A 110 -8.89 -6.58 -5.37
C ILE A 110 -7.68 -7.26 -6.01
N ASN A 111 -7.88 -7.94 -7.15
CA ASN A 111 -6.79 -8.55 -7.88
C ASN A 111 -5.74 -7.51 -8.32
N GLY A 112 -6.18 -6.34 -8.76
CA GLY A 112 -5.32 -5.21 -9.07
C GLY A 112 -4.49 -4.77 -7.87
N VAL A 113 -5.11 -4.61 -6.68
CA VAL A 113 -4.41 -4.24 -5.44
C VAL A 113 -3.34 -5.29 -5.10
N ILE A 114 -3.69 -6.58 -5.18
CA ILE A 114 -2.75 -7.66 -4.90
C ILE A 114 -1.59 -7.67 -5.90
N GLU A 115 -1.87 -7.45 -7.18
CA GLU A 115 -0.85 -7.32 -8.20
C GLU A 115 0.07 -6.12 -7.95
N GLU A 116 -0.49 -4.98 -7.56
CA GLU A 116 0.28 -3.79 -7.24
C GLU A 116 1.20 -4.04 -6.05
N LEU A 117 0.67 -4.65 -4.98
CA LEU A 117 1.46 -5.01 -3.80
C LEU A 117 2.56 -6.03 -4.15
N LYS A 118 2.26 -7.03 -4.97
CA LYS A 118 3.29 -8.00 -5.45
C LYS A 118 4.37 -7.31 -6.27
N LYS A 119 3.99 -6.47 -7.23
CA LYS A 119 4.91 -5.66 -8.04
C LYS A 119 5.76 -4.76 -7.16
N PHE A 120 5.18 -4.20 -6.10
CA PHE A 120 5.91 -3.40 -5.11
C PHE A 120 6.97 -4.22 -4.37
N PHE A 121 6.62 -5.40 -3.84
CA PHE A 121 7.59 -6.28 -3.17
C PHE A 121 8.68 -6.78 -4.12
N GLU A 122 8.34 -7.16 -5.35
CA GLU A 122 9.31 -7.62 -6.36
C GLU A 122 10.28 -6.50 -6.77
N LYS A 123 9.76 -5.30 -7.06
CA LYS A 123 10.61 -4.14 -7.39
C LYS A 123 11.51 -3.75 -6.23
N SER A 124 11.02 -3.85 -5.00
CA SER A 124 11.82 -3.58 -3.81
C SER A 124 12.95 -4.60 -3.67
N ALA A 125 12.68 -5.88 -3.91
CA ALA A 125 13.69 -6.93 -3.84
C ALA A 125 14.75 -6.76 -4.93
N ASP A 126 14.33 -6.40 -6.14
CA ASP A 126 15.25 -6.13 -7.25
C ASP A 126 16.10 -4.89 -7.01
N ALA A 127 15.56 -3.87 -6.32
CA ALA A 127 16.29 -2.67 -5.94
C ALA A 127 17.34 -2.97 -4.86
N GLU A 128 17.00 -3.73 -3.82
CA GLU A 128 17.93 -4.13 -2.76
C GLU A 128 19.08 -5.01 -3.30
N ASN A 129 18.78 -5.99 -4.16
CA ASN A 129 19.82 -6.82 -4.80
C ASN A 129 20.80 -5.98 -5.65
N LYS A 130 20.30 -5.02 -6.44
CA LYS A 130 21.15 -4.12 -7.24
C LYS A 130 22.03 -3.20 -6.40
N ILE A 131 21.65 -2.94 -5.15
CA ILE A 131 22.46 -2.16 -4.21
C ILE A 131 23.56 -3.05 -3.61
N GLN A 132 23.24 -4.31 -3.25
CA GLN A 132 24.23 -5.27 -2.75
C GLN A 132 25.30 -5.65 -3.77
N ASP A 133 24.95 -5.74 -5.06
CA ASP A 133 25.90 -6.06 -6.14
C ASP A 133 26.87 -4.91 -6.49
N ARG A 134 26.75 -3.73 -5.87
CA ARG A 134 27.63 -2.57 -6.11
C ARG A 134 28.71 -2.45 -5.03
N ASP A 135 29.97 -2.45 -5.46
CA ASP A 135 31.18 -2.38 -4.64
C ASP A 135 31.10 -1.41 -3.43
N PRO A 136 31.60 -1.79 -2.25
CA PRO A 136 31.50 -1.01 -1.00
C PRO A 136 32.38 0.26 -0.96
N GLY A 137 33.06 0.61 -2.06
CA GLY A 137 34.02 1.71 -2.15
C GLY A 137 33.50 3.03 -2.73
N VAL A 138 32.27 3.08 -3.22
CA VAL A 138 31.72 4.30 -3.86
C VAL A 138 30.70 4.96 -2.94
N ILE A 139 31.16 5.93 -2.14
CA ILE A 139 30.26 6.87 -1.45
C ILE A 139 29.68 7.80 -2.52
N MET A 140 28.50 7.46 -3.03
CA MET A 140 27.65 8.43 -3.71
C MET A 140 26.65 9.02 -2.73
N PRO A 141 26.30 10.31 -2.85
CA PRO A 141 25.25 10.90 -2.05
C PRO A 141 24.01 10.06 -2.27
N SER A 142 23.38 9.65 -1.17
CA SER A 142 22.10 8.95 -1.13
C SER A 142 21.24 9.37 -2.30
N VAL A 143 21.17 8.51 -3.33
CA VAL A 143 20.21 8.66 -4.41
C VAL A 143 18.89 8.37 -3.74
N VAL A 144 18.31 9.42 -3.16
CA VAL A 144 16.88 9.52 -2.96
C VAL A 144 16.35 9.28 -4.37
N THR A 145 15.94 8.05 -4.65
CA THR A 145 15.16 7.71 -5.83
C THR A 145 13.84 8.45 -5.64
N GLY A 146 13.88 9.74 -5.97
CA GLY A 146 12.77 10.47 -6.50
C GLY A 146 12.43 9.84 -7.84
N THR A 147 11.89 8.61 -7.80
CA THR A 147 10.93 8.24 -8.83
C THR A 147 9.76 9.17 -8.57
N ASN A 148 9.75 10.28 -9.29
CA ASN A 148 8.63 11.17 -9.41
C ASN A 148 7.49 10.35 -10.03
N TYR A 149 6.63 9.77 -9.20
CA TYR A 149 5.37 9.19 -9.67
C TYR A 149 4.33 10.28 -10.01
N GLY A 150 4.63 11.56 -9.75
CA GLY A 150 3.80 12.69 -10.16
C GLY A 150 3.96 13.15 -11.62
N GLY A 151 4.65 12.39 -12.49
CA GLY A 151 5.04 12.85 -13.82
C GLY A 151 4.60 12.02 -15.02
N SER A 152 3.93 10.88 -14.82
CA SER A 152 3.65 9.96 -15.94
C SER A 152 2.19 9.80 -16.34
N VAL A 153 1.25 10.56 -15.75
CA VAL A 153 -0.17 10.47 -16.16
C VAL A 153 -0.86 11.82 -16.44
N PHE A 154 -0.22 12.97 -16.15
CA PHE A 154 -0.81 14.28 -16.49
C PHE A 154 0.07 15.08 -17.43
N ASN A 155 0.02 14.77 -18.73
CA ASN A 155 0.06 15.84 -19.72
C ASN A 155 -0.54 15.41 -21.07
N LYS A 156 -1.83 15.74 -21.28
CA LYS A 156 -2.34 16.02 -22.63
C LYS A 156 -3.55 16.96 -22.59
N TYR A 157 -3.27 18.22 -22.34
CA TYR A 157 -4.08 19.33 -22.87
C TYR A 157 -3.15 20.42 -23.37
N VAL A 158 -2.87 20.41 -24.68
CA VAL A 158 -3.03 21.56 -25.60
C VAL A 158 -3.43 21.00 -26.96
#